data_AF-A0A956TKR1-F1
#
_entry.id   AF-A0A956TKR1-F1
#
_cell.length_a   1.000
_cell.length_b   1.000
_cell.length_c   1.000
_cell.angle_alpha   90.00
_cell.angle_beta   90.00
_cell.angle_gamma   90.00
#
_symmetry.space_group_name_H-M   'P 1'
#
loop_
_entity.id
_entity.type
_entity.pdbx_description
1 polymer ?
#
loop_
_entity_poly.entity_id
_entity_poly.type
_entity_poly.pdbx_seq_one_letter_code
_entity_poly.pdbx_strand_id
1 'polypeptide(L)'
;MEKLIYEKSSPGRTAAVLPAAGVPERKGEALIPSRYVRKKKAELPEVSELDAVRHFVRLSQLNHSIDTGFYPLGSCTMKYNPRACNALAMLPEFLHRHPLAPESLSQGFLACLYDLQEMLKEVTGMKGVSLTPMAGAQGEF
;
A
#
# COMPACT_ATOMS: atom_id res chain seq x y z
N MET A 1 -24.58 8.74 10.49
CA MET A 1 -23.54 7.70 10.31
C MET A 1 -23.19 7.66 8.83
N GLU A 2 -21.90 7.56 8.48
CA GLU A 2 -21.48 7.50 7.08
C GLU A 2 -21.96 6.18 6.45
N LYS A 3 -22.60 6.25 5.27
CA LYS A 3 -23.07 5.07 4.54
C LYS A 3 -21.91 4.22 4.05
N LEU A 4 -22.10 2.92 3.94
CA LEU A 4 -21.14 2.03 3.28
C LEU A 4 -20.94 2.48 1.83
N ILE A 5 -19.73 2.29 1.29
CA ILE A 5 -19.43 2.67 -0.10
C ILE A 5 -20.36 1.97 -1.10
N TYR A 6 -20.82 0.75 -0.79
CA TYR A 6 -21.77 -0.02 -1.59
C TYR A 6 -23.17 0.60 -1.66
N GLU A 7 -23.61 1.27 -0.59
CA GLU A 7 -24.91 1.96 -0.54
C GLU A 7 -24.91 3.28 -1.33
N LYS A 8 -23.72 3.75 -1.72
CA LYS A 8 -23.52 4.90 -2.61
C LYS A 8 -23.30 4.49 -4.06
N SER A 9 -23.20 3.19 -4.32
CA SER A 9 -22.95 2.63 -5.64
C SER A 9 -24.09 2.99 -6.61
N SER A 10 -23.73 3.31 -7.84
CA SER A 10 -24.67 3.57 -8.93
C SER A 10 -24.19 2.82 -10.18
N PRO A 11 -24.99 1.90 -10.75
CA PRO A 11 -24.57 1.08 -11.88
C PRO A 11 -23.98 1.90 -13.04
N GLY A 12 -22.82 1.49 -13.53
CA GLY A 12 -22.08 2.14 -14.62
C GLY A 12 -21.19 3.31 -14.19
N ARG A 13 -21.20 3.74 -12.92
CA ARG A 13 -20.36 4.83 -12.44
C ARG A 13 -18.93 4.35 -12.18
N THR A 14 -17.96 5.14 -12.64
CA THR A 14 -16.54 4.81 -12.52
C THR A 14 -15.73 6.00 -12.02
N ALA A 15 -14.71 5.71 -11.21
CA ALA A 15 -13.64 6.63 -10.84
C ALA A 15 -12.33 6.31 -11.58
N ALA A 16 -12.31 5.23 -12.37
CA ALA A 16 -11.09 4.76 -13.01
C ALA A 16 -10.73 5.65 -14.21
N VAL A 17 -9.60 6.33 -14.11
CA VAL A 17 -8.89 6.93 -15.24
C VAL A 17 -7.67 6.06 -15.50
N LEU A 18 -7.83 5.05 -16.37
CA LEU A 18 -6.72 4.20 -16.77
C LEU A 18 -5.95 4.89 -17.91
N PRO A 19 -4.61 4.89 -17.91
CA PRO A 19 -3.84 5.37 -19.05
C PRO A 19 -4.12 4.47 -20.27
N ALA A 20 -3.93 5.01 -21.47
CA ALA A 20 -4.04 4.23 -22.69
C ALA A 20 -3.09 3.03 -22.63
N ALA A 21 -3.60 1.83 -22.93
CA ALA A 21 -2.85 0.59 -22.76
C ALA A 21 -1.61 0.47 -23.68
N GLY A 22 -1.47 1.36 -24.68
CA GLY A 22 -0.37 1.33 -25.65
C GLY A 22 -0.39 0.10 -26.58
N VAL A 23 -1.43 -0.73 -26.49
CA VAL A 23 -1.64 -1.95 -27.28
C VAL A 23 -3.04 -1.95 -27.88
N PRO A 24 -3.28 -2.64 -29.01
CA PRO A 24 -4.60 -2.72 -29.60
C PRO A 24 -5.61 -3.32 -28.61
N GLU A 25 -6.77 -2.66 -28.46
CA GLU A 25 -7.85 -3.18 -27.63
C GLU A 25 -8.35 -4.53 -28.16
N ARG A 26 -8.42 -5.51 -27.27
CA ARG A 26 -8.97 -6.83 -27.55
C ARG A 26 -9.94 -7.20 -26.44
N LYS A 27 -11.08 -7.76 -26.82
CA LYS A 27 -12.04 -8.33 -25.86
C LYS A 27 -11.38 -9.47 -25.10
N GLY A 28 -11.57 -9.53 -23.77
CA GLY A 28 -10.96 -10.54 -22.93
C GLY A 28 -11.34 -11.97 -23.34
N GLU A 29 -12.55 -12.16 -23.86
CA GLU A 29 -13.05 -13.43 -24.39
C GLU A 29 -12.29 -13.93 -25.63
N ALA A 30 -11.62 -13.03 -26.35
CA ALA A 30 -10.76 -13.38 -27.48
C ALA A 30 -9.34 -13.78 -27.04
N LEU A 31 -8.96 -13.48 -25.79
CA LEU A 31 -7.63 -13.74 -25.23
C LEU A 31 -7.60 -14.90 -24.24
N ILE A 32 -8.73 -15.17 -23.58
CA ILE A 32 -8.84 -16.12 -22.48
C ILE A 32 -9.82 -17.24 -22.88
N PRO A 33 -9.43 -18.53 -22.83
CA PRO A 33 -10.36 -19.63 -23.09
C PRO A 33 -11.61 -19.52 -22.21
N SER A 34 -12.79 -19.72 -22.81
CA SER A 34 -14.10 -19.47 -22.17
C SER A 34 -14.27 -20.12 -20.80
N ARG A 35 -13.65 -21.29 -20.57
CA ARG A 35 -13.65 -22.01 -19.29
C ARG A 35 -13.01 -21.23 -18.12
N TYR A 36 -12.15 -20.25 -18.41
CA TYR A 36 -11.48 -19.40 -17.41
C TYR A 36 -12.10 -18.00 -17.30
N VAL A 37 -13.03 -17.63 -18.19
CA VAL A 37 -13.68 -16.32 -18.16
C VAL A 37 -14.70 -16.27 -17.02
N ARG A 38 -14.58 -15.25 -16.17
CA ARG A 38 -15.49 -15.02 -15.04
C ARG A 38 -16.91 -14.73 -15.55
N LYS A 39 -17.89 -15.54 -15.15
CA LYS A 39 -19.29 -15.44 -15.60
C LYS A 39 -20.12 -14.34 -14.92
N LYS A 40 -19.76 -13.97 -13.68
CA LYS A 40 -20.46 -12.95 -12.88
C LYS A 40 -19.47 -11.84 -12.54
N LYS A 41 -19.83 -10.57 -12.75
CA LYS A 41 -18.98 -9.43 -12.37
C LYS A 41 -18.64 -9.46 -10.87
N ALA A 42 -17.52 -8.83 -10.50
CA ALA A 42 -17.23 -8.55 -9.10
C ALA A 42 -18.22 -7.54 -8.55
N GLU A 43 -18.70 -7.75 -7.33
CA GLU A 43 -19.61 -6.84 -6.63
C GLU A 43 -18.83 -5.67 -6.03
N LEU A 44 -18.04 -4.98 -6.86
CA LEU A 44 -17.31 -3.78 -6.46
C LEU A 44 -18.24 -2.55 -6.49
N PRO A 45 -18.02 -1.54 -5.63
CA PRO A 45 -18.82 -0.33 -5.65
C PRO A 45 -18.53 0.49 -6.91
N GLU A 46 -19.59 0.99 -7.54
CA GLU A 46 -19.55 1.83 -8.74
C GLU A 46 -19.79 3.29 -8.30
N VAL A 47 -18.71 4.01 -8.03
CA VAL A 47 -18.73 5.37 -7.45
C VAL A 47 -17.86 6.33 -8.26
N SER A 48 -18.15 7.63 -8.19
CA SER A 48 -17.29 8.65 -8.81
C SER A 48 -16.06 8.91 -7.95
N GLU A 49 -15.03 9.54 -8.50
CA GLU A 49 -13.84 9.94 -7.74
C GLU A 49 -14.22 10.83 -6.55
N LEU A 50 -15.12 11.81 -6.76
CA LEU A 50 -15.60 12.69 -5.70
C LEU A 50 -16.37 11.94 -4.60
N ASP A 51 -17.17 10.94 -4.96
CA ASP A 51 -17.86 10.09 -4.00
C ASP A 51 -16.86 9.30 -3.14
N ALA A 52 -15.83 8.73 -3.77
CA ALA A 52 -14.76 7.98 -3.10
C ALA A 52 -13.95 8.89 -2.15
N VAL A 53 -13.49 10.05 -2.63
CA VAL A 53 -12.77 11.05 -1.83
C VAL A 53 -13.60 11.47 -0.62
N ARG A 54 -14.86 11.87 -0.84
CA ARG A 54 -15.75 12.28 0.26
C ARG A 54 -15.98 11.15 1.25
N HIS A 55 -16.08 9.91 0.78
CA HIS A 55 -16.27 8.76 1.66
C HIS A 55 -15.08 8.54 2.58
N PHE A 56 -13.86 8.42 2.03
CA PHE A 56 -12.67 8.15 2.83
C PHE A 56 -12.27 9.33 3.72
N VAL A 57 -12.48 10.58 3.29
CA VAL A 57 -12.29 11.76 4.14
C VAL A 57 -13.26 11.74 5.32
N ARG A 58 -14.54 11.42 5.11
CA ARG A 58 -15.50 11.32 6.23
C ARG A 58 -15.16 10.18 7.18
N LEU A 59 -14.77 9.01 6.66
CA LEU A 59 -14.32 7.90 7.49
C LEU A 59 -13.08 8.27 8.32
N SER A 60 -12.15 9.05 7.76
CA SER A 60 -10.97 9.48 8.51
C SER A 60 -11.33 10.38 9.71
N GLN A 61 -12.36 11.21 9.59
CA GLN A 61 -12.85 12.06 10.70
C GLN A 61 -13.56 11.27 11.81
N LEU A 62 -13.96 10.02 11.54
CA LEU A 62 -14.56 9.14 12.55
C LEU A 62 -13.50 8.33 13.30
N ASN A 63 -12.22 8.38 12.89
CA ASN A 63 -11.14 7.65 13.53
C ASN A 63 -10.47 8.51 14.62
N HIS A 64 -10.24 7.91 15.79
CA HIS A 64 -9.25 8.45 16.72
C HIS A 64 -7.86 8.04 16.26
N SER A 65 -6.92 8.99 16.20
CA SER A 65 -5.57 8.75 15.70
C SER A 65 -4.52 9.52 16.50
N ILE A 66 -3.26 9.08 16.40
CA ILE A 66 -2.13 9.77 17.03
C ILE A 66 -1.92 11.19 16.48
N ASP A 67 -2.35 11.44 15.25
CA ASP A 67 -2.25 12.76 14.62
C ASP A 67 -3.23 13.77 15.20
N THR A 68 -4.34 13.30 15.77
CA THR A 68 -5.45 14.13 16.26
C THR A 68 -5.54 14.18 17.78
N GLY A 69 -4.89 13.26 18.50
CA GLY A 69 -4.93 13.23 19.95
C GLY A 69 -3.94 12.25 20.58
N PHE A 70 -3.87 12.29 21.91
CA PHE A 70 -3.01 11.41 22.67
C PHE A 70 -3.48 9.95 22.59
N TYR A 71 -2.54 9.01 22.45
CA TYR A 71 -2.82 7.60 22.15
C TYR A 71 -1.99 6.64 23.04
N PRO A 72 -2.23 6.55 24.36
CA PRO A 72 -1.37 5.86 25.32
C PRO A 72 -1.60 4.34 25.37
N LEU A 73 -1.30 3.63 24.29
CA LEU A 73 -1.36 2.17 24.28
C LEU A 73 -0.01 1.57 24.74
N GLY A 74 -0.05 0.88 25.88
CA GLY A 74 1.09 0.11 26.39
C GLY A 74 1.52 -0.98 25.40
N SER A 75 2.82 -1.27 25.34
CA SER A 75 3.45 -2.23 24.40
C SER A 75 3.40 -1.85 22.92
N CYS A 76 2.55 -0.91 22.50
CA CYS A 76 2.40 -0.53 21.08
C CYS A 76 3.36 0.57 20.61
N THR A 77 4.04 1.28 21.54
CA THR A 77 4.95 2.39 21.23
C THR A 77 4.33 3.40 20.26
N MET A 78 3.17 3.95 20.62
CA MET A 78 2.44 4.96 19.84
C MET A 78 3.17 6.32 19.88
N LYS A 79 4.31 6.40 19.19
CA LYS A 79 5.14 7.61 19.03
C LYS A 79 4.80 8.36 17.75
N TYR A 80 5.20 9.63 17.67
CA TYR A 80 5.06 10.43 16.46
C TYR A 80 5.65 9.73 15.22
N ASN A 81 4.94 9.81 14.09
CA ASN A 81 5.36 9.35 12.78
C ASN A 81 5.79 10.55 11.92
N PRO A 82 7.11 10.81 11.76
CA PRO A 82 7.57 11.97 10.99
C PRO A 82 7.08 11.96 9.54
N ARG A 83 6.52 13.10 9.09
CA ARG A 83 6.02 13.23 7.72
C ARG A 83 7.13 13.09 6.67
N ALA A 84 8.36 13.45 7.04
CA ALA A 84 9.54 13.24 6.21
C ALA A 84 9.75 11.76 5.86
N CYS A 85 9.51 10.83 6.81
CA CYS A 85 9.66 9.39 6.54
C CYS A 85 8.68 8.92 5.46
N ASN A 86 7.42 9.37 5.52
CA ASN A 86 6.45 9.05 4.47
C ASN A 86 6.85 9.67 3.13
N ALA A 87 7.29 10.93 3.12
CA ALA A 87 7.73 11.58 1.88
C ALA A 87 8.89 10.83 1.21
N LEU A 88 9.89 10.39 1.98
CA LEU A 88 11.03 9.61 1.47
C LEU A 88 10.62 8.21 1.00
N ALA A 89 9.69 7.55 1.70
CA ALA A 89 9.14 6.26 1.26
C ALA A 89 8.34 6.35 -0.05
N MET A 90 7.80 7.53 -0.36
CA MET A 90 7.03 7.79 -1.60
C MET A 90 7.90 8.21 -2.79
N LEU A 91 9.24 8.19 -2.67
CA LEU A 91 10.10 8.46 -3.81
C LEU A 91 9.87 7.41 -4.92
N PRO A 92 9.79 7.82 -6.22
CA PRO A 92 9.55 6.90 -7.33
C PRO A 92 10.53 5.72 -7.40
N GLU A 93 11.77 5.95 -6.98
CA GLU A 93 12.86 4.97 -6.93
C GLU A 93 12.55 3.81 -5.95
N PHE A 94 11.76 4.06 -4.90
CA PHE A 94 11.23 3.02 -4.01
C PHE A 94 9.90 2.46 -4.52
N LEU A 95 8.95 3.32 -4.91
CA LEU A 95 7.60 2.90 -5.31
C LEU A 95 7.56 2.01 -6.56
N HIS A 96 8.43 2.25 -7.52
CA HIS A 96 8.42 1.57 -8.82
C HIS A 96 9.49 0.47 -8.93
N ARG A 97 10.07 0.05 -7.80
CA ARG A 97 11.11 -0.98 -7.76
C ARG A 97 10.50 -2.38 -7.69
N HIS A 98 10.75 -3.21 -8.71
CA HIS A 98 10.38 -4.63 -8.68
C HIS A 98 11.35 -5.49 -7.84
N PRO A 99 10.95 -6.24 -6.80
CA PRO A 99 11.88 -6.95 -5.91
C PRO A 99 12.97 -7.80 -6.59
N LEU A 100 12.67 -8.38 -7.75
CA LEU A 100 13.61 -9.22 -8.53
C LEU A 100 14.42 -8.50 -9.62
N ALA A 101 14.40 -7.16 -9.72
CA ALA A 101 15.24 -6.53 -10.74
C ALA A 101 16.74 -6.61 -10.37
N PRO A 102 17.65 -6.51 -11.35
CA PRO A 102 19.08 -6.74 -11.15
C PRO A 102 19.70 -5.90 -10.02
N GLU A 103 20.65 -6.48 -9.30
CA GLU A 103 21.39 -5.80 -8.23
C GLU A 103 22.12 -4.55 -8.72
N SER A 104 22.61 -4.57 -9.96
CA SER A 104 23.27 -3.43 -10.60
C SER A 104 22.37 -2.20 -10.72
N LEU A 105 21.05 -2.38 -10.79
CA LEU A 105 20.05 -1.31 -10.81
C LEU A 105 19.46 -1.03 -9.42
N SER A 106 20.01 -1.64 -8.36
CA SER A 106 19.43 -1.64 -7.00
C SER A 106 20.36 -1.08 -5.94
N GLN A 107 21.53 -0.57 -6.31
CA GLN A 107 22.57 -0.23 -5.34
C GLN A 107 22.12 0.83 -4.31
N GLY A 108 21.29 1.81 -4.70
CA GLY A 108 20.74 2.78 -3.76
C GLY A 108 19.82 2.13 -2.70
N PHE A 109 18.96 1.21 -3.13
CA PHE A 109 18.09 0.46 -2.21
C PHE A 109 18.89 -0.45 -1.29
N LEU A 110 19.87 -1.17 -1.85
CA LEU A 110 20.75 -2.07 -1.09
C LEU A 110 21.61 -1.31 -0.08
N ALA A 111 22.08 -0.10 -0.42
CA ALA A 111 22.78 0.77 0.52
C ALA A 111 21.88 1.15 1.70
N CYS A 112 20.63 1.58 1.46
CA CYS A 112 19.70 1.89 2.54
C CYS A 112 19.41 0.69 3.45
N LEU A 113 19.29 -0.52 2.89
CA LEU A 113 19.11 -1.74 3.69
C LEU A 113 20.35 -2.04 4.53
N TYR A 114 21.54 -1.96 3.93
CA TYR A 114 22.80 -2.21 4.61
C TYR A 114 23.02 -1.22 5.77
N ASP A 115 22.81 0.07 5.52
CA ASP A 115 22.95 1.12 6.53
C ASP A 115 22.00 0.87 7.72
N LEU A 116 20.75 0.48 7.44
CA LEU A 116 19.79 0.11 8.48
C LEU A 116 20.26 -1.13 9.28
N GLN A 117 20.80 -2.16 8.62
CA GLN A 117 21.35 -3.33 9.31
C GLN A 117 22.49 -2.95 10.24
N GLU A 118 23.41 -2.09 9.80
CA GLU A 118 24.53 -1.63 10.63
C GLU A 118 24.06 -0.80 11.83
N MET A 119 23.12 0.13 11.62
CA MET A 119 22.52 0.90 12.72
C MET A 119 21.84 -0.02 13.75
N LEU A 120 21.10 -1.04 13.29
CA LEU A 120 20.44 -2.00 14.20
C LEU A 120 21.44 -2.90 14.92
N LYS A 121 22.53 -3.32 14.27
CA LYS A 121 23.62 -4.07 14.91
C LYS A 121 24.25 -3.26 16.03
N GLU A 122 24.54 -1.98 15.78
CA GLU A 122 25.12 -1.08 16.78
C GLU A 122 24.20 -0.90 17.99
N VAL A 123 22.92 -0.64 17.76
CA VAL A 123 21.93 -0.44 18.84
C VAL A 123 21.68 -1.70 19.66
N THR A 124 21.72 -2.88 19.04
CA THR A 124 21.37 -4.16 19.69
C THR A 124 22.58 -4.97 20.19
N GLY A 125 23.79 -4.65 19.74
CA GLY A 125 25.00 -5.44 20.02
C GLY A 125 25.07 -6.77 19.26
N MET A 126 24.21 -6.98 18.26
CA MET A 126 24.16 -8.23 17.49
C MET A 126 25.26 -8.30 16.43
N LYS A 127 25.66 -9.52 16.04
CA LYS A 127 26.65 -9.75 14.98
C LYS A 127 26.10 -9.53 13.57
N GLY A 128 24.79 -9.61 13.39
CA GLY A 128 24.10 -9.47 12.11
C GLY A 128 22.60 -9.28 12.32
N VAL A 129 21.93 -8.76 11.29
CA VAL A 129 20.49 -8.46 11.30
C VAL A 129 19.88 -8.90 9.97
N SER A 130 18.71 -9.53 10.00
CA SER A 130 17.89 -9.79 8.82
C SER A 130 16.73 -8.81 8.76
N LEU A 131 16.48 -8.23 7.59
CA LEU A 131 15.34 -7.33 7.34
C LEU A 131 14.17 -8.03 6.61
N THR A 132 14.21 -9.36 6.51
CA THR A 132 13.16 -10.14 5.84
C THR A 132 11.85 -10.28 6.64
N PRO A 133 11.88 -10.41 7.99
CA PRO A 133 10.63 -10.49 8.77
C PRO A 133 9.78 -9.22 8.62
N MET A 134 8.48 -9.39 8.37
CA MET A 134 7.54 -8.30 8.06
C MET A 134 6.76 -7.80 9.29
N ALA A 135 6.91 -8.46 10.44
CA ALA A 135 6.31 -8.10 11.72
C ALA A 135 7.09 -8.74 12.88
N GLY A 136 6.87 -8.25 14.11
CA GLY A 136 7.54 -8.77 15.32
C GLY A 136 7.39 -10.28 15.50
N ALA A 137 6.15 -10.80 15.44
CA ALA A 137 5.86 -12.22 15.61
C ALA A 137 6.54 -13.12 14.56
N GLN A 138 6.84 -12.62 13.36
CA GLN A 138 7.57 -13.38 12.35
C GLN A 138 9.07 -13.47 12.67
N GLY A 139 9.62 -12.53 13.43
CA GLY A 139 11.02 -12.56 13.85
C GLY A 139 11.28 -13.53 15.01
N GLU A 140 10.22 -14.03 15.66
CA GLU A 140 10.32 -14.93 16.83
C GLU A 140 10.50 -16.41 16.44
N PHE A 141 10.13 -16.81 15.21
CA PHE A 141 10.12 -18.19 14.72
C PHE A 141 10.83 -18.31 13.36
#